data_AF-A0A507C8J1-F1
#
_entry.id   AF-A0A507C8J1-F1
#
_cell.length_a   1.000
_cell.length_b   1.000
_cell.length_c   1.000
_cell.angle_alpha   90.00
_cell.angle_beta   90.00
_cell.angle_gamma   90.00
#
_symmetry.space_group_name_H-M   'P 1'
#
loop_
_entity.id
_entity.type
_entity.pdbx_description
1 polymer ?
#
loop_
_entity_poly.entity_id
_entity_poly.type
_entity_poly.pdbx_seq_one_letter_code
_entity_poly.pdbx_strand_id
1 'polypeptide(L)'
;MPDPDPFYGLLTDYVTWRFQLLNVIKVRKLLDTDVTKIVYAGSLLKGPAASWYQMWSERRDKNLSIPTTQASQEELTRRSAEWVYFLEDLDTKFKDPLEEVKSRTLVYQQTTQGARSSTNRSHFEIKADAKSPARRGIWKDATKVGPYTSNPETPT
;
A
#
# COMPACT_ATOMS: atom_id res chain seq x y z
N MET A 1 -18.61 2.12 -7.56
CA MET A 1 -17.48 1.22 -7.24
C MET A 1 -17.96 -0.20 -7.44
N PRO A 2 -17.38 -0.97 -8.36
CA PRO A 2 -17.73 -2.38 -8.56
C PRO A 2 -17.34 -3.22 -7.34
N ASP A 3 -18.01 -4.36 -7.15
CA ASP A 3 -17.60 -5.35 -6.16
C ASP A 3 -16.24 -5.96 -6.52
N PRO A 4 -15.43 -6.38 -5.53
CA PRO A 4 -14.24 -7.19 -5.79
C PRO A 4 -14.65 -8.56 -6.32
N ASP A 5 -13.78 -9.17 -7.11
CA ASP A 5 -13.94 -10.59 -7.45
C ASP A 5 -13.85 -11.47 -6.19
N PRO A 6 -14.42 -12.69 -6.22
CA PRO A 6 -14.31 -13.61 -5.09
C PRO A 6 -12.85 -13.95 -4.76
N PHE A 7 -12.52 -14.01 -3.47
CA PHE A 7 -11.18 -14.35 -3.00
C PHE A 7 -11.08 -15.81 -2.57
N TYR A 8 -10.13 -16.53 -3.17
CA TYR A 8 -9.95 -17.97 -2.98
C TYR A 8 -8.83 -18.33 -1.98
N GLY A 9 -8.17 -17.32 -1.38
CA GLY A 9 -7.12 -17.55 -0.37
C GLY A 9 -5.69 -17.56 -0.92
N LEU A 10 -5.48 -17.06 -2.14
CA LEU A 10 -4.14 -16.96 -2.74
C LEU A 10 -3.40 -15.73 -2.19
N LEU A 11 -2.22 -15.95 -1.61
CA LEU A 11 -1.40 -14.89 -0.99
C LEU A 11 -1.03 -13.78 -1.99
N THR A 12 -0.81 -14.13 -3.26
CA THR A 12 -0.44 -13.18 -4.33
C THR A 12 -1.54 -12.17 -4.64
N ASP A 13 -2.79 -12.55 -4.43
CA ASP A 13 -3.95 -11.76 -4.84
C ASP A 13 -4.50 -10.95 -3.67
N TYR A 14 -4.12 -11.32 -2.44
CA TYR A 14 -4.67 -10.81 -1.20
C TYR A 14 -4.59 -9.28 -1.09
N VAL A 15 -3.42 -8.69 -1.37
CA VAL A 15 -3.21 -7.24 -1.22
C VAL A 15 -4.12 -6.44 -2.16
N THR A 16 -4.23 -6.87 -3.42
CA THR A 16 -5.10 -6.24 -4.42
C THR A 16 -6.57 -6.40 -4.03
N TRP A 17 -6.99 -7.62 -3.67
CA TRP A 17 -8.36 -7.89 -3.25
C TRP A 17 -8.75 -7.10 -2.00
N ARG A 18 -7.88 -7.06 -0.99
CA ARG A 18 -8.09 -6.30 0.26
C ARG A 18 -8.25 -4.81 -0.01
N PHE A 19 -7.46 -4.25 -0.92
CA PHE A 19 -7.61 -2.85 -1.32
C PHE A 19 -8.97 -2.57 -1.98
N GLN A 20 -9.41 -3.44 -2.88
CA GLN A 20 -10.73 -3.33 -3.53
C GLN A 20 -11.87 -3.43 -2.50
N LEU A 21 -11.79 -4.40 -1.58
CA LEU A 21 -12.75 -4.58 -0.48
C LEU A 21 -12.91 -3.28 0.34
N LEU A 22 -11.79 -2.69 0.77
CA LEU A 22 -11.83 -1.45 1.57
C LEU A 22 -12.41 -0.27 0.81
N ASN A 23 -12.13 -0.16 -0.49
CA ASN A 23 -12.71 0.89 -1.33
C ASN A 23 -14.23 0.76 -1.42
N VAL A 24 -14.75 -0.46 -1.50
CA VAL A 24 -16.19 -0.70 -1.53
C VAL A 24 -16.85 -0.39 -0.19
N ILE A 25 -16.28 -0.87 0.92
CA ILE A 25 -16.77 -0.59 2.27
C ILE A 25 -16.79 0.91 2.55
N LYS A 26 -15.76 1.64 2.13
CA LYS A 26 -15.67 3.09 2.34
C LYS A 26 -16.79 3.89 1.66
N VAL A 27 -17.27 3.44 0.50
CA VAL A 27 -18.24 4.22 -0.32
C VAL A 27 -19.68 3.74 -0.16
N ARG A 28 -19.91 2.53 0.34
CA ARG A 28 -21.26 1.95 0.46
C ARG A 28 -21.86 2.25 1.84
N LYS A 29 -22.89 3.10 1.84
CA LYS A 29 -23.60 3.52 3.07
C LYS A 29 -24.26 2.37 3.84
N LEU A 30 -24.62 1.27 3.16
CA LEU A 30 -25.24 0.09 3.78
C LEU A 30 -24.24 -0.77 4.59
N LEU A 31 -22.93 -0.48 4.49
CA LEU A 31 -21.86 -1.18 5.20
C LEU A 31 -21.33 -0.31 6.36
N ASP A 32 -22.25 0.20 7.18
CA ASP A 32 -21.97 1.17 8.24
C ASP A 32 -21.53 0.50 9.56
N THR A 33 -22.09 -0.66 9.87
CA THR A 33 -21.74 -1.45 11.07
C THR A 33 -20.65 -2.48 10.78
N ASP A 34 -19.87 -2.82 11.80
CA ASP A 34 -18.83 -3.84 11.69
C ASP A 34 -19.40 -5.20 11.27
N VAL A 35 -20.56 -5.59 11.79
CA VAL A 35 -21.24 -6.83 11.41
C VAL A 35 -21.56 -6.83 9.90
N THR A 36 -22.13 -5.75 9.36
CA THR A 36 -22.44 -5.70 7.91
C THR A 36 -21.18 -5.75 7.04
N LYS A 37 -20.09 -5.11 7.47
CA LYS A 37 -18.79 -5.16 6.77
C LYS A 37 -18.22 -6.58 6.75
N ILE A 38 -18.26 -7.28 7.89
CA ILE A 38 -17.75 -8.65 8.04
C ILE A 38 -18.58 -9.62 7.22
N VAL A 39 -19.92 -9.54 7.29
CA VAL A 39 -20.82 -10.38 6.49
C VAL A 39 -20.57 -10.17 4.99
N TYR A 40 -20.45 -8.91 4.56
CA TYR A 40 -20.13 -8.59 3.18
C TYR A 40 -18.77 -9.15 2.75
N ALA A 41 -17.71 -8.89 3.51
CA ALA A 41 -16.38 -9.42 3.23
C ALA A 41 -16.37 -10.96 3.17
N GLY A 42 -17.02 -11.61 4.14
CA GLY A 42 -17.16 -13.06 4.22
C GLY A 42 -17.89 -13.65 3.01
N SER A 43 -18.89 -12.96 2.47
CA SER A 43 -19.64 -13.42 1.29
C SER A 43 -18.78 -13.54 0.02
N LEU A 44 -17.70 -12.75 -0.05
CA LEU A 44 -16.73 -12.74 -1.14
C LEU A 44 -15.65 -13.82 -1.00
N LEU A 45 -15.50 -14.44 0.18
CA LEU A 45 -14.55 -15.51 0.42
C LEU A 45 -15.08 -16.84 -0.16
N LYS A 46 -14.23 -17.55 -0.91
CA LYS A 46 -14.55 -18.83 -1.56
C LYS A 46 -13.44 -19.86 -1.34
N GLY A 47 -13.76 -21.14 -1.56
CA GLY A 47 -12.81 -22.23 -1.42
C GLY A 47 -12.11 -22.25 -0.05
N PRO A 48 -10.78 -22.39 0.00
CA PRO A 48 -10.03 -22.38 1.27
C PRO A 48 -10.25 -21.13 2.14
N ALA A 49 -10.46 -19.96 1.52
CA ALA A 49 -10.74 -18.73 2.27
C ALA A 49 -12.11 -18.75 2.94
N ALA A 50 -13.11 -19.37 2.31
CA ALA A 50 -14.42 -19.58 2.93
C ALA A 50 -14.33 -20.52 4.13
N SER A 51 -13.55 -21.61 4.04
CA SER A 51 -13.32 -22.51 5.18
C SER A 51 -12.65 -21.80 6.35
N TRP A 52 -11.67 -20.93 6.07
CA TRP A 52 -11.07 -20.09 7.11
C TRP A 52 -12.10 -19.15 7.75
N TYR A 53 -12.93 -18.49 6.94
CA TYR A 53 -13.96 -17.59 7.44
C TYR A 53 -14.97 -18.30 8.32
N GLN A 54 -15.38 -19.51 7.95
CA GLN A 54 -16.27 -20.32 8.77
C GLN A 54 -15.66 -20.62 10.15
N MET A 55 -14.40 -21.06 10.21
CA MET A 55 -13.72 -21.29 11.50
C MET A 55 -13.58 -20.00 12.31
N TRP A 56 -13.31 -18.87 11.64
CA TRP A 56 -13.22 -17.57 12.27
C TRP A 56 -14.58 -17.13 12.85
N SER A 57 -15.67 -17.29 12.10
CA SER A 57 -17.03 -16.94 12.56
C SER A 57 -17.48 -17.82 13.72
N GLU A 58 -17.18 -19.12 13.69
CA GLU A 58 -17.49 -20.02 14.81
C GLU A 58 -16.74 -19.61 16.09
N ARG A 59 -15.49 -19.18 15.97
CA ARG A 59 -14.72 -18.65 17.10
C ARG A 59 -15.31 -17.34 17.61
N ARG A 60 -15.67 -16.44 16.71
CA ARG A 60 -16.36 -15.19 17.04
C ARG A 60 -17.63 -15.45 17.83
N ASP A 61 -18.47 -16.37 17.37
CA ASP A 61 -19.76 -16.68 18.01
C ASP A 61 -19.56 -17.30 19.39
N LYS A 62 -18.55 -18.17 19.55
CA LYS A 62 -18.14 -18.69 20.88
C LYS A 62 -17.72 -17.57 21.81
N ASN A 63 -16.89 -16.63 21.35
CA ASN A 63 -16.46 -15.50 22.17
C ASN A 63 -17.64 -14.60 22.55
N LEU A 64 -18.56 -14.33 21.62
CA LEU A 64 -19.75 -13.52 21.86
C LEU A 64 -20.78 -14.18 22.79
N SER A 65 -20.74 -15.51 22.94
CA SER A 65 -21.60 -16.22 23.89
C SER A 65 -21.30 -15.89 25.35
N ILE A 66 -20.10 -15.38 25.64
CA ILE A 66 -19.73 -14.92 26.98
C ILE A 66 -20.44 -13.58 27.27
N PRO A 67 -21.27 -13.48 28.33
CA PRO A 67 -21.95 -12.26 28.69
C PRO A 67 -20.97 -11.09 28.92
N THR A 68 -21.37 -9.86 28.57
CA THR A 68 -20.56 -8.64 28.75
C THR A 68 -20.07 -8.45 30.20
N THR A 69 -20.84 -8.89 31.19
CA THR A 69 -20.48 -8.82 32.61
C THR A 69 -19.36 -9.79 33.02
N GLN A 70 -19.08 -10.80 32.20
CA GLN A 70 -18.08 -11.85 32.45
C GLN A 70 -16.91 -11.80 31.46
N ALA A 71 -17.04 -11.05 30.35
CA ALA A 71 -15.99 -10.88 29.36
C ALA A 71 -14.82 -10.06 29.93
N SER A 72 -13.60 -10.39 29.52
CA SER A 72 -12.42 -9.60 29.88
C SER A 72 -12.45 -8.24 29.17
N GLN A 73 -11.69 -7.27 29.69
CA GLN A 73 -11.61 -5.94 29.09
C GLN A 73 -11.04 -6.00 27.66
N GLU A 74 -10.13 -6.93 27.39
CA GLU A 74 -9.57 -7.18 26.06
C GLU A 74 -10.65 -7.66 25.09
N GLU A 75 -11.50 -8.61 25.51
CA GLU A 75 -12.60 -9.09 24.68
C GLU A 75 -13.65 -8.00 24.44
N LEU A 76 -13.95 -7.16 25.44
CA LEU A 76 -14.84 -6.01 25.27
C LEU A 76 -14.28 -5.00 24.26
N THR A 77 -12.97 -4.77 24.28
CA THR A 77 -12.27 -3.92 23.30
C THR A 77 -12.30 -4.54 21.91
N ARG A 78 -12.10 -5.86 21.80
CA ARG A 78 -12.22 -6.58 20.53
C ARG A 78 -13.63 -6.48 19.94
N ARG A 79 -14.66 -6.59 20.76
CA ARG A 79 -16.07 -6.45 20.33
C ARG A 79 -16.40 -5.05 19.83
N SER A 80 -15.82 -4.00 20.40
CA SER A 80 -16.09 -2.61 19.99
C SER A 80 -15.35 -2.18 18.72
N ALA A 81 -14.32 -2.93 18.31
CA ALA A 81 -13.51 -2.67 17.10
C ALA A 81 -13.43 -3.91 16.20
N GLU A 82 -14.51 -4.68 16.12
CA GLU A 82 -14.51 -6.03 15.56
C GLU A 82 -14.07 -6.08 14.09
N TRP A 83 -14.43 -5.07 13.29
CA TRP A 83 -13.99 -4.97 11.91
C TRP A 83 -12.45 -4.87 11.77
N VAL A 84 -11.80 -4.17 12.70
CA VAL A 84 -10.34 -4.01 12.71
C VAL A 84 -9.68 -5.36 12.99
N TYR A 85 -10.14 -6.07 14.02
CA TYR A 85 -9.62 -7.40 14.34
C TYR A 85 -9.85 -8.42 13.22
N PHE A 86 -10.99 -8.36 12.54
CA PHE A 86 -11.23 -9.19 11.36
C PHE A 86 -10.20 -8.95 10.25
N LEU A 87 -9.85 -7.69 9.98
CA LEU A 87 -8.82 -7.35 9.00
C LEU A 87 -7.42 -7.80 9.44
N GLU A 88 -7.09 -7.68 10.72
CA GLU A 88 -5.81 -8.16 11.26
C GLU A 88 -5.67 -9.67 11.16
N ASP A 89 -6.74 -10.42 11.44
CA ASP A 89 -6.78 -11.87 11.29
C ASP A 89 -6.66 -12.29 9.82
N LEU A 90 -7.30 -11.56 8.90
CA LEU A 90 -7.11 -11.74 7.45
C LEU A 90 -5.66 -11.46 7.04
N ASP A 91 -5.07 -10.35 7.51
CA ASP A 91 -3.69 -9.98 7.21
C ASP A 91 -2.72 -11.05 7.70
N THR A 92 -2.91 -11.53 8.93
CA THR A 92 -2.13 -12.62 9.51
C THR A 92 -2.24 -13.90 8.70
N LYS A 93 -3.41 -14.18 8.12
CA LYS A 93 -3.66 -15.43 7.40
C LYS A 93 -3.17 -15.41 5.95
N PHE A 94 -3.38 -14.31 5.23
CA PHE A 94 -3.29 -14.27 3.78
C PHE A 94 -2.29 -13.24 3.23
N LYS A 95 -1.69 -12.40 4.08
CA LYS A 95 -0.59 -11.54 3.63
C LYS A 95 0.71 -12.34 3.55
N ASP A 96 1.45 -12.15 2.47
CA ASP A 96 2.76 -12.79 2.31
C ASP A 96 3.78 -12.16 3.29
N PRO A 97 4.33 -12.93 4.25
CA PRO A 97 5.30 -12.40 5.22
C PRO A 97 6.59 -11.86 4.57
N LEU A 98 6.90 -12.28 3.34
CA LEU A 98 8.12 -11.93 2.62
C LEU A 98 7.87 -10.93 1.47
N GLU A 99 6.66 -10.37 1.36
CA GLU A 99 6.30 -9.48 0.25
C GLU A 99 7.28 -8.31 0.08
N GLU A 100 7.66 -7.67 1.18
CA GLU A 100 8.59 -6.55 1.17
C GLU A 100 10.00 -6.97 0.74
N VAL A 101 10.48 -8.11 1.22
CA VAL A 101 11.80 -8.65 0.88
C VAL A 101 11.85 -9.04 -0.61
N LYS A 102 10.80 -9.69 -1.10
CA LYS A 102 10.65 -10.04 -2.52
C LYS A 102 10.65 -8.79 -3.40
N SER A 103 9.88 -7.77 -3.00
CA SER A 103 9.80 -6.49 -3.72
C SER A 103 11.15 -5.78 -3.77
N ARG A 104 11.86 -5.68 -2.63
CA ARG A 104 13.21 -5.10 -2.57
C ARG A 104 14.18 -5.87 -3.45
N THR A 105 14.17 -7.21 -3.38
CA THR A 105 15.05 -8.08 -4.17
C THR A 105 14.80 -7.92 -5.67
N LEU A 106 13.54 -7.84 -6.09
CA LEU A 106 13.16 -7.63 -7.49
C LEU A 106 13.72 -6.30 -8.02
N VAL A 107 13.59 -5.22 -7.25
CA VAL A 107 14.14 -3.90 -7.62
C VAL A 107 15.67 -3.96 -7.75
N TYR A 108 16.35 -4.60 -6.80
CA TYR A 108 17.80 -4.78 -6.88
C TYR A 108 18.20 -5.59 -8.12
N GLN A 109 17.54 -6.71 -8.40
CA GLN A 109 17.83 -7.53 -9.58
C GLN A 109 17.58 -6.78 -10.90
N GLN A 110 16.48 -6.04 -11.01
CA GLN A 110 16.17 -5.22 -12.19
C GLN A 110 17.19 -4.09 -12.39
N THR A 111 17.67 -3.47 -11.31
CA THR A 111 18.70 -2.43 -11.39
C THR A 111 20.10 -2.99 -11.65
N THR A 112 20.43 -4.20 -11.18
CA THR A 112 21.69 -4.87 -11.56
C THR A 112 21.68 -5.37 -13.00
N GLN A 113 20.51 -5.67 -13.56
CA GLN A 113 20.33 -5.98 -14.99
C GLN A 113 20.27 -4.73 -15.89
N GLY A 114 20.46 -3.54 -15.33
CA GLY A 114 20.50 -2.23 -15.99
C GLY A 114 21.66 -1.98 -16.95
N ALA A 115 22.13 -3.02 -17.67
CA ALA A 115 22.93 -2.90 -18.89
C ALA A 115 22.20 -3.50 -20.12
N ARG A 116 20.87 -3.71 -20.05
CA ARG A 116 20.07 -4.11 -21.22
C ARG A 116 18.88 -3.17 -21.44
N SER A 117 19.11 -2.25 -22.39
CA SER A 117 18.16 -1.43 -23.14
C SER A 117 16.91 -0.90 -22.40
N SER A 118 16.98 0.38 -22.00
CA SER A 118 15.82 1.19 -21.70
C SER A 118 15.02 1.49 -22.97
N THR A 119 14.14 0.59 -23.36
CA THR A 119 13.06 0.93 -24.31
C THR A 119 11.75 0.66 -23.59
N ASN A 120 10.89 1.67 -23.50
CA ASN A 120 9.54 1.67 -22.90
C ASN A 120 9.39 2.32 -21.52
N ARG A 121 9.95 3.52 -21.32
CA ARG A 121 9.25 4.55 -20.53
C ARG A 121 8.59 5.48 -21.53
N SER A 122 7.26 5.38 -21.68
CA SER A 122 6.49 6.21 -22.59
C SER A 122 6.72 7.69 -22.29
N HIS A 123 7.14 8.39 -23.33
CA HIS A 123 7.45 9.81 -23.40
C HIS A 123 6.18 10.64 -23.17
N PHE A 124 6.06 11.27 -22.00
CA PHE A 124 5.10 12.37 -21.82
C PHE A 124 5.73 13.64 -22.40
N GLU A 125 5.31 14.01 -23.61
CA GLU A 125 5.63 15.32 -24.19
C GLU A 125 4.83 16.40 -23.46
N ILE A 126 5.52 17.24 -22.68
CA ILE A 126 5.00 18.55 -22.32
C ILE A 126 5.27 19.47 -23.51
N LYS A 127 4.25 19.75 -24.33
CA LYS A 127 4.34 20.73 -25.40
C LYS A 127 4.38 22.14 -24.80
N ALA A 128 5.53 22.80 -24.90
CA ALA A 128 5.65 24.24 -24.69
C ALA A 128 5.69 24.93 -26.07
N ASP A 129 4.58 25.53 -26.46
CA ASP A 129 4.52 26.41 -27.63
C ASP A 129 4.74 27.86 -27.20
N ALA A 130 5.84 28.47 -27.65
CA ALA A 130 5.87 29.69 -28.47
C ALA A 130 7.14 30.58 -28.28
N LYS A 131 7.84 30.77 -29.41
CA LYS A 131 8.62 31.97 -29.86
C LYS A 131 9.98 32.35 -29.21
N SER A 132 11.06 31.92 -29.91
CA SER A 132 12.26 32.63 -30.48
C SER A 132 12.68 34.05 -29.99
N PRO A 133 13.95 34.53 -30.18
CA PRO A 133 15.02 34.01 -31.07
C PRO A 133 16.48 34.07 -30.54
N ALA A 134 17.39 33.61 -31.41
CA ALA A 134 18.85 33.48 -31.32
C ALA A 134 19.68 34.77 -31.12
N ARG A 135 20.83 34.69 -30.41
CA ARG A 135 22.22 34.83 -30.96
C ARG A 135 23.27 35.04 -29.85
N ARG A 136 24.39 34.30 -30.03
CA ARG A 136 25.80 34.53 -29.64
C ARG A 136 26.17 35.88 -28.98
N GLY A 137 27.05 35.83 -27.97
CA GLY A 137 27.93 36.94 -27.62
C GLY A 137 28.66 36.78 -26.28
N ILE A 138 29.98 36.66 -26.35
CA ILE A 138 30.93 36.62 -25.23
C ILE A 138 31.26 38.07 -24.80
N TRP A 139 31.63 38.26 -23.52
CA TRP A 139 32.40 39.37 -22.89
C TRP A 139 31.65 40.38 -21.97
N LYS A 140 31.85 40.15 -20.66
CA LYS A 140 32.25 41.03 -19.53
C LYS A 140 31.81 42.51 -19.45
N ASP A 141 31.28 42.88 -18.27
CA ASP A 141 31.74 44.01 -17.42
C ASP A 141 31.23 43.73 -15.98
N ALA A 142 32.02 43.67 -14.89
CA ALA A 142 33.04 44.55 -14.29
C ALA A 142 32.47 45.58 -13.28
N THR A 143 31.97 45.12 -12.14
CA THR A 143 32.03 45.88 -10.86
C THR A 143 31.81 44.95 -9.67
N LYS A 144 32.79 44.10 -9.38
CA LYS A 144 33.07 43.70 -8.00
C LYS A 144 34.54 43.29 -7.88
N VAL A 145 35.37 44.30 -7.71
CA VAL A 145 36.80 44.16 -7.35
C VAL A 145 36.90 43.75 -5.87
N GLY A 146 37.82 42.80 -5.58
CA GLY A 146 38.09 42.16 -4.27
C GLY A 146 38.74 43.09 -3.23
N PRO A 147 39.57 42.63 -2.27
CA PRO A 147 40.45 41.43 -2.24
C PRO A 147 40.24 40.59 -0.94
N TYR A 148 40.67 39.36 -0.74
CA TYR A 148 41.99 38.75 -0.89
C TYR A 148 41.86 37.26 -1.17
N THR A 149 42.70 36.82 -2.09
CA THR A 149 43.08 35.44 -2.36
C THR A 149 43.99 34.92 -1.27
N SER A 150 43.80 33.67 -0.83
CA SER A 150 44.89 32.70 -0.63
C SER A 150 44.34 31.39 -0.09
N ASN A 151 44.41 30.34 -0.91
CA ASN A 151 44.53 28.97 -0.42
C ASN A 151 45.99 28.56 -0.69
N PRO A 152 46.69 27.97 0.28
CA PRO A 152 47.40 26.74 -0.04
C PRO A 152 47.35 25.68 1.09
N GLU A 153 47.05 24.45 0.66
CA GLU A 153 47.68 23.18 1.07
C GLU A 153 47.66 22.72 2.56
N THR A 154 47.02 21.57 2.81
CA THR A 154 47.36 20.56 3.84
C THR A 154 48.79 20.02 3.61
N PRO A 155 49.49 19.28 4.51
CA PRO A 155 49.38 19.00 5.97
C PRO A 155 50.73 19.17 6.74
N THR A 156 50.78 18.91 8.05
CA THR A 156 51.93 18.22 8.70
C THR A 156 51.46 17.49 9.96
#